data_AF-A0A2D7Y1F1-F1
#
_entry.id   AF-A0A2D7Y1F1-F1
#
_cell.length_a   1.000
_cell.length_b   1.000
_cell.length_c   1.000
_cell.angle_alpha   90.00
_cell.angle_beta   90.00
_cell.angle_gamma   90.00
#
_symmetry.space_group_name_H-M   'P 1'
#
loop_
_entity.id
_entity.type
_entity.pdbx_description
1 polymer ?
#
loop_
_entity_poly.entity_id
_entity_poly.type
_entity_poly.pdbx_seq_one_letter_code
_entity_poly.pdbx_strand_id
1 'polypeptide(L)'
;MLSIARKIFGTDNDRKLRRMRPVIDKINALEPEFEALGDAALKAKTDEFRDRIKQGEKVDALLPEAFAAVREAAKRALGLRPYDVQLMGGMVLHEGSIAEMKTGEGKTLVATLPSYLNALTGKAVHV
;
A
#
# COMPACT_ATOMS: atom_id res chain seq x y z
N MET A 1 -10.76 6.86 -35.71
CA MET A 1 -9.60 7.59 -35.16
C MET A 1 -9.48 7.50 -33.63
N LEU A 2 -10.56 7.66 -32.86
CA LEU A 2 -10.51 7.59 -31.38
C LEU A 2 -10.03 6.23 -30.81
N SER A 3 -10.33 5.10 -31.46
CA SER A 3 -9.96 3.77 -30.96
C SER A 3 -8.47 3.45 -31.05
N ILE A 4 -7.77 3.98 -32.06
CA ILE A 4 -6.32 3.78 -32.25
C ILE A 4 -5.54 4.65 -31.27
N ALA A 5 -5.93 5.92 -31.13
CA ALA A 5 -5.33 6.83 -30.15
C ALA A 5 -5.48 6.31 -28.72
N ARG A 6 -6.64 5.77 -28.34
CA ARG A 6 -6.87 5.18 -27.00
C ARG A 6 -6.05 3.92 -26.75
N LYS A 7 -5.81 3.09 -27.77
CA LYS A 7 -4.91 1.92 -27.67
C LYS A 7 -3.44 2.31 -27.48
N ILE A 8 -3.00 3.42 -28.08
CA ILE A 8 -1.60 3.88 -28.02
C ILE A 8 -1.33 4.67 -26.73
N PHE A 9 -2.23 5.57 -26.35
CA PHE A 9 -2.04 6.47 -25.19
C PHE A 9 -2.66 5.98 -23.88
N GLY A 10 -3.48 4.93 -23.94
CA GLY A 10 -4.25 4.41 -22.81
C GLY A 10 -5.39 5.34 -22.37
N THR A 11 -6.07 4.94 -21.31
CA THR A 11 -7.04 5.77 -20.57
C THR A 11 -6.37 6.48 -19.40
N ASP A 12 -7.06 7.46 -18.79
CA ASP A 12 -6.56 8.09 -17.56
C ASP A 12 -6.38 7.08 -16.43
N ASN A 13 -7.24 6.06 -16.36
CA ASN A 13 -7.10 4.96 -15.42
C ASN A 13 -5.83 4.14 -15.71
N ASP A 14 -5.58 3.75 -16.97
CA ASP A 14 -4.35 3.03 -17.32
C ASP A 14 -3.09 3.82 -16.92
N ARG A 15 -3.13 5.14 -17.08
CA ARG A 15 -2.03 6.02 -16.68
C ARG A 15 -1.86 6.08 -15.16
N LYS A 16 -2.94 6.16 -14.39
CA LYS A 16 -2.88 6.09 -12.92
C LYS A 16 -2.29 4.76 -12.45
N LEU A 17 -2.79 3.64 -12.97
CA LEU A 17 -2.29 2.32 -12.60
C LEU A 17 -0.82 2.13 -12.97
N ARG A 18 -0.37 2.63 -14.13
CA ARG A 18 1.04 2.61 -14.52
C ARG A 18 1.95 3.38 -13.56
N ARG A 19 1.48 4.51 -13.01
CA ARG A 19 2.25 5.30 -12.02
C ARG A 19 2.42 4.60 -10.68
N MET A 20 1.54 3.65 -10.36
CA MET A 20 1.63 2.84 -9.14
C MET A 20 2.67 1.73 -9.25
N ARG A 21 3.04 1.29 -10.47
CA ARG A 21 3.95 0.16 -10.65
C ARG A 21 5.33 0.36 -10.02
N PRO A 22 6.01 1.52 -10.18
CA PRO A 22 7.29 1.77 -9.49
C PRO A 22 7.18 1.73 -7.97
N VAL A 23 6.02 2.07 -7.40
CA VAL A 23 5.80 2.01 -5.94
C VAL A 23 5.63 0.56 -5.49
N ILE A 24 4.91 -0.25 -6.26
CA ILE A 24 4.80 -1.70 -6.04
C ILE A 24 6.18 -2.35 -6.11
N ASP A 25 7.00 -1.99 -7.09
CA ASP A 25 8.35 -2.53 -7.24
C ASP A 25 9.22 -2.19 -6.01
N LYS A 26 9.08 -0.97 -5.45
CA LYS A 26 9.72 -0.60 -4.18
C LYS A 26 9.23 -1.45 -3.00
N ILE A 27 7.91 -1.65 -2.88
CA ILE A 27 7.33 -2.48 -1.80
C ILE A 27 7.85 -3.93 -1.91
N ASN A 28 7.89 -4.47 -3.13
CA ASN A 28 8.43 -5.82 -3.39
C ASN A 28 9.93 -5.91 -3.07
N ALA A 29 10.71 -4.88 -3.39
CA ALA A 29 12.14 -4.84 -3.09
C ALA A 29 12.44 -4.78 -1.58
N LEU A 30 11.53 -4.23 -0.77
CA LEU A 30 11.64 -4.20 0.69
C LEU A 30 11.29 -5.54 1.36
N GLU A 31 10.64 -6.46 0.64
CA GLU A 31 10.15 -7.71 1.24
C GLU A 31 11.24 -8.53 1.95
N PRO A 32 12.45 -8.76 1.39
CA PRO A 32 13.50 -9.51 2.08
C PRO A 32 13.96 -8.85 3.39
N GLU A 33 13.96 -7.50 3.45
CA GLU A 33 14.31 -6.76 4.67
C GLU A 33 13.25 -6.97 5.75
N PHE A 34 11.97 -6.88 5.40
CA PHE A 34 10.86 -7.05 6.34
C PHE A 34 10.67 -8.51 6.77
N GLU A 35 10.89 -9.47 5.88
CA GLU A 35 10.90 -10.91 6.22
C GLU A 35 11.98 -11.24 7.26
N ALA A 36 13.15 -10.59 7.18
CA ALA A 36 14.24 -10.78 8.11
C ALA A 36 13.99 -10.17 9.51
N LEU A 37 13.00 -9.29 9.66
CA LEU A 37 12.66 -8.70 10.96
C LEU A 37 12.01 -9.76 11.87
N GLY A 38 12.38 -9.77 13.16
CA GLY A 38 11.58 -10.44 14.18
C GLY A 38 10.28 -9.67 14.48
N ASP A 39 9.30 -10.32 15.11
CA ASP A 39 7.98 -9.70 15.42
C ASP A 39 8.10 -8.40 16.22
N ALA A 40 9.03 -8.37 17.18
CA ALA A 40 9.31 -7.17 17.98
C ALA A 40 9.85 -6.02 17.11
N ALA A 41 10.73 -6.31 16.16
CA ALA A 41 11.31 -5.33 15.25
C ALA A 41 10.27 -4.83 14.22
N LEU A 42 9.46 -5.74 13.68
CA LEU A 42 8.34 -5.39 12.80
C LEU A 42 7.32 -4.49 13.51
N LYS A 43 7.01 -4.78 14.78
CA LYS A 43 6.14 -3.93 15.60
C LYS A 43 6.77 -2.55 15.84
N ALA A 44 8.07 -2.50 16.14
CA ALA A 44 8.81 -1.26 16.40
C ALA A 44 8.85 -0.30 15.20
N LYS A 45 8.73 -0.82 13.95
CA LYS A 45 8.57 0.02 12.75
C LYS A 45 7.42 1.02 12.86
N THR A 46 6.34 0.68 13.58
CA THR A 46 5.23 1.61 13.79
C THR A 46 5.66 2.88 14.52
N ASP A 47 6.48 2.75 15.56
CA ASP A 47 6.96 3.90 16.32
C ASP A 47 8.01 4.69 15.53
N GLU A 48 8.90 4.00 14.80
CA GLU A 48 9.83 4.62 13.84
C GLU A 48 9.10 5.49 12.81
N PHE A 49 8.05 4.96 12.18
CA PHE A 49 7.28 5.69 11.17
C PHE A 49 6.53 6.89 11.77
N ARG A 50 5.95 6.75 12.96
CA ARG A 50 5.32 7.86 13.68
C ARG A 50 6.31 8.97 13.99
N ASP A 51 7.51 8.62 14.41
CA ASP A 51 8.55 9.60 14.73
C ASP A 51 9.06 10.32 13.47
N ARG A 52 9.21 9.61 12.36
CA ARG A 52 9.51 10.21 11.04
C ARG A 52 8.44 11.21 10.60
N ILE A 53 7.15 10.89 10.79
CA ILE A 53 6.05 11.85 10.52
C ILE A 53 6.15 13.07 11.42
N LYS A 54 6.40 12.89 12.74
CA LYS A 54 6.58 14.02 13.67
C LYS A 54 7.76 14.92 13.28
N GLN A 55 8.80 14.34 12.68
CA GLN A 55 9.97 15.06 12.15
C GLN A 55 9.70 15.75 10.80
N GLY A 56 8.50 15.61 10.23
CA GLY A 56 8.06 16.31 9.03
C GLY A 56 8.08 15.48 7.75
N GLU A 57 8.38 14.19 7.82
CA GLU A 57 8.25 13.31 6.66
C GLU A 57 6.78 13.19 6.23
N LYS A 58 6.54 13.27 4.92
CA LYS A 58 5.18 13.15 4.36
C LYS A 58 4.70 11.71 4.48
N VAL A 59 3.42 11.54 4.81
CA VAL A 59 2.77 10.22 4.88
C VAL A 59 2.99 9.42 3.60
N ASP A 60 2.80 10.04 2.43
CA ASP A 60 2.99 9.39 1.12
C ASP A 60 4.41 8.84 0.91
N ALA A 61 5.42 9.45 1.55
CA ALA A 61 6.81 9.00 1.45
C ALA A 61 7.02 7.67 2.20
N LEU A 62 6.26 7.45 3.27
CA LEU A 62 6.28 6.21 4.06
C LEU A 62 5.47 5.08 3.45
N LEU A 63 4.68 5.34 2.39
CA LEU A 63 3.78 4.35 1.81
C LEU A 63 4.48 3.02 1.48
N PRO A 64 5.67 2.98 0.83
CA PRO A 64 6.31 1.72 0.51
C PRO A 64 6.67 0.89 1.74
N GLU A 65 7.26 1.51 2.75
CA GLU A 65 7.71 0.84 3.98
C GLU A 65 6.52 0.43 4.86
N ALA A 66 5.51 1.28 4.97
CA ALA A 66 4.29 0.96 5.71
C ALA A 66 3.51 -0.19 5.06
N PHE A 67 3.42 -0.23 3.73
CA PHE A 67 2.74 -1.32 3.02
C PHE A 67 3.55 -2.62 3.10
N ALA A 68 4.89 -2.55 3.07
CA ALA A 68 5.75 -3.71 3.33
C ALA A 68 5.55 -4.25 4.75
N ALA A 69 5.47 -3.37 5.76
CA ALA A 69 5.20 -3.75 7.14
C ALA A 69 3.85 -4.47 7.30
N VAL A 70 2.78 -3.92 6.72
CA VAL A 70 1.45 -4.53 6.75
C VAL A 70 1.41 -5.85 5.99
N ARG A 71 2.09 -5.95 4.84
CA ARG A 71 2.18 -7.19 4.06
C ARG A 71 2.80 -8.31 4.89
N GLU A 72 3.93 -8.03 5.55
CA GLU A 72 4.60 -9.02 6.38
C GLU A 72 3.78 -9.36 7.63
N ALA A 73 3.16 -8.36 8.26
CA ALA A 73 2.27 -8.59 9.41
C ALA A 73 1.06 -9.47 9.04
N ALA A 74 0.44 -9.23 7.87
CA ALA A 74 -0.66 -10.05 7.37
C ALA A 74 -0.22 -11.48 7.04
N LYS A 75 0.97 -11.65 6.45
CA LYS A 75 1.56 -12.95 6.16
C LYS A 75 1.76 -13.75 7.46
N ARG A 76 2.28 -13.13 8.52
CA ARG A 76 2.51 -13.78 9.82
C ARG A 76 1.22 -14.07 10.58
N ALA A 77 0.33 -13.09 10.67
CA ALA A 77 -0.87 -13.19 11.51
C ALA A 77 -1.98 -14.02 10.87
N LEU A 78 -2.11 -13.96 9.54
CA LEU A 78 -3.24 -14.54 8.80
C LEU A 78 -2.82 -15.59 7.78
N GLY A 79 -1.52 -15.77 7.52
CA GLY A 79 -1.04 -16.60 6.41
C GLY A 79 -1.33 -16.01 5.03
N LEU A 80 -1.72 -14.74 4.95
CA LEU A 80 -2.12 -14.07 3.72
C LEU A 80 -1.09 -13.00 3.35
N ARG A 81 -0.38 -13.19 2.24
CA ARG A 81 0.51 -12.17 1.67
C ARG A 81 -0.25 -11.31 0.66
N PRO A 82 -0.49 -10.00 0.92
CA PRO A 82 -1.11 -9.11 -0.06
C PRO A 82 -0.47 -9.16 -1.45
N TYR A 83 -1.27 -9.42 -2.48
CA TYR A 83 -0.87 -9.41 -3.88
C TYR A 83 -0.62 -7.99 -4.42
N ASP A 84 0.08 -7.86 -5.54
CA ASP A 84 0.34 -6.56 -6.19
C ASP A 84 -0.96 -5.78 -6.50
N VAL A 85 -2.01 -6.47 -6.94
CA VAL A 85 -3.33 -5.86 -7.19
C VAL A 85 -3.99 -5.35 -5.92
N GLN A 86 -3.70 -5.97 -4.78
CA GLN A 86 -4.19 -5.53 -3.47
C GLN A 86 -3.40 -4.32 -2.96
N LEU A 87 -2.08 -4.28 -3.18
CA LEU A 87 -1.29 -3.07 -2.93
C LEU A 87 -1.79 -1.90 -3.79
N MET A 88 -2.11 -2.17 -5.06
CA MET A 88 -2.70 -1.19 -5.97
C MET A 88 -4.04 -0.66 -5.45
N GLY A 89 -4.94 -1.54 -5.02
CA GLY A 89 -6.19 -1.15 -4.37
C GLY A 89 -5.96 -0.29 -3.12
N GLY A 90 -4.98 -0.65 -2.28
CA GLY A 90 -4.62 0.13 -1.10
C GLY A 90 -4.12 1.54 -1.42
N MET A 91 -3.31 1.69 -2.46
CA MET A 91 -2.86 3.01 -2.93
C MET A 91 -4.01 3.85 -3.48
N VAL A 92 -4.92 3.25 -4.26
CA VAL A 92 -6.12 3.94 -4.76
C VAL A 92 -6.99 4.47 -3.61
N LEU A 93 -7.18 3.65 -2.56
CA LEU A 93 -7.93 4.07 -1.37
C LEU A 93 -7.21 5.19 -0.60
N HIS A 94 -5.88 5.11 -0.46
CA HIS A 94 -5.09 6.15 0.18
C HIS A 94 -5.15 7.49 -0.59
N GLU A 95 -5.19 7.45 -1.92
CA GLU A 95 -5.40 8.63 -2.79
C GLU A 95 -6.83 9.23 -2.69
N GLY A 96 -7.70 8.66 -1.84
CA GLY A 96 -9.09 9.12 -1.68
C GLY A 96 -10.00 8.75 -2.85
N SER A 97 -9.61 7.75 -3.64
CA SER A 97 -10.37 7.24 -4.79
C SER A 97 -11.06 5.90 -4.47
N ILE A 98 -11.99 5.49 -5.33
CA ILE A 98 -12.70 4.20 -5.19
C ILE A 98 -11.88 3.10 -5.87
N ALA A 99 -11.46 2.11 -5.09
CA ALA A 99 -10.82 0.90 -5.62
C ALA A 99 -11.89 -0.14 -6.03
N GLU A 100 -12.22 -0.18 -7.32
CA GLU A 100 -13.12 -1.21 -7.86
C GLU A 100 -12.39 -2.56 -7.95
N MET A 101 -12.80 -3.51 -7.11
CA MET A 101 -12.24 -4.85 -7.06
C MET A 101 -13.36 -5.89 -7.04
N LYS A 102 -13.21 -6.98 -7.81
CA LYS A 102 -14.19 -8.06 -7.87
C LYS A 102 -14.35 -8.76 -6.52
N THR A 103 -15.45 -9.48 -6.35
CA THR A 103 -15.64 -10.36 -5.18
C THR A 103 -14.58 -11.45 -5.19
N GLY A 104 -13.99 -11.74 -4.03
CA GLY A 104 -12.87 -12.68 -3.91
C GLY A 104 -11.47 -12.04 -3.95
N GLU A 105 -11.33 -10.79 -4.40
CA GLU A 105 -10.03 -10.09 -4.48
C GLU A 105 -9.46 -9.65 -3.11
N GLY A 106 -10.09 -10.03 -2.00
CA GLY A 106 -9.60 -9.75 -0.65
C GLY A 106 -9.72 -8.29 -0.19
N LYS A 107 -10.82 -7.61 -0.54
CA LYS A 107 -11.09 -6.20 -0.19
C LYS A 107 -10.90 -5.87 1.31
N THR A 108 -11.26 -6.79 2.20
CA THR A 108 -11.06 -6.62 3.65
C THR A 108 -9.58 -6.53 4.02
N LEU A 109 -8.74 -7.38 3.44
CA LEU A 109 -7.28 -7.31 3.63
C LEU A 109 -6.71 -6.04 3.01
N VAL A 110 -7.21 -5.63 1.83
CA VAL A 110 -6.80 -4.39 1.16
C VAL A 110 -6.99 -3.17 2.05
N ALA A 111 -8.11 -3.07 2.77
CA ALA A 111 -8.41 -1.94 3.65
C ALA A 111 -7.35 -1.74 4.75
N THR A 112 -6.68 -2.82 5.20
CA THR A 112 -5.65 -2.72 6.26
C THR A 112 -4.45 -1.88 5.85
N LEU A 113 -4.07 -1.88 4.56
CA LEU A 113 -2.92 -1.16 4.02
C LEU A 113 -3.05 0.37 4.19
N PRO A 114 -4.07 1.04 3.59
CA PRO A 114 -4.26 2.47 3.76
C PRO A 114 -4.73 2.82 5.18
N SER A 115 -5.48 1.96 5.86
CA SER A 115 -5.90 2.24 7.24
C SER A 115 -4.70 2.34 8.18
N TYR A 116 -3.72 1.42 8.07
CA TYR A 116 -2.49 1.48 8.84
C TYR A 116 -1.69 2.76 8.50
N LEU A 117 -1.39 3.00 7.23
CA LEU A 117 -0.60 4.15 6.79
C LEU A 117 -1.18 5.47 7.30
N ASN A 118 -2.49 5.69 7.12
CA ASN A 118 -3.14 6.94 7.54
C ASN A 118 -3.22 7.06 9.06
N ALA A 119 -3.40 5.95 9.80
CA ALA A 119 -3.41 5.95 11.26
C ALA A 119 -2.04 6.31 11.88
N LEU A 120 -0.93 6.21 11.13
CA LEU A 120 0.39 6.65 11.61
C LEU A 120 0.44 8.16 11.91
N THR A 121 -0.47 8.95 11.33
CA THR A 121 -0.60 10.39 11.64
C THR A 121 -1.17 10.68 13.03
N GLY A 122 -1.62 9.65 13.76
CA GLY A 122 -2.29 9.80 15.04
C GLY A 122 -3.77 10.22 14.95
N LYS A 123 -4.29 10.40 13.73
CA LYS A 123 -5.72 10.64 13.49
C LYS A 123 -6.47 9.31 13.35
N ALA A 124 -7.73 9.31 13.77
CA ALA A 124 -8.61 8.15 13.64
C ALA A 124 -8.89 7.84 12.16
N VAL A 125 -8.96 6.55 11.83
CA VAL A 125 -9.44 6.05 10.53
C VAL A 125 -10.75 5.33 10.78
N HIS A 126 -11.79 5.71 10.04
CA HIS A 126 -13.08 5.03 10.06
C HIS A 126 -13.17 4.14 8.82
N VAL A 127 -13.49 2.87 9.02
CA VAL A 127 -13.57 1.83 7.97
C VAL A 127 -15.03 1.43 7.79
#